data_AF-A0A7S3H6H5-F1
#
_entry.id   AF-A0A7S3H6H5-F1
#
_cell.length_a   1.000
_cell.length_b   1.000
_cell.length_c   1.000
_cell.angle_alpha   90.00
_cell.angle_beta   90.00
_cell.angle_gamma   90.00
#
_symmetry.space_group_name_H-M   'P 1'
#
loop_
_entity.id
_entity.type
_entity.pdbx_description
1 polymer ?
#
loop_
_entity_poly.entity_id
_entity_poly.type
_entity_poly.pdbx_seq_one_letter_code
_entity_poly.pdbx_strand_id
1 'polypeptide(L)'
;IEPGPGGDPIRNPDVLPTGKNMHALDPNSIPTKAAVDMAFIVVDRLLEGLAKQGEYPESIAFTLWGTDNIKTYGESLAQVLALVGVRPVPDSLGRVNKVELIPLE
;
A
#
# COMPACT_ATOMS: atom_id res chain seq x y z
N ILE A 1 11.73 15.48 -23.77
CA ILE A 1 10.35 15.09 -23.36
C ILE A 1 10.26 15.35 -21.87
N GLU A 2 9.28 16.15 -21.42
CA GLU A 2 9.12 16.53 -20.01
C GLU A 2 8.74 15.31 -19.15
N PRO A 3 9.30 15.13 -17.93
CA PRO A 3 8.92 14.04 -17.04
C PRO A 3 7.55 14.28 -16.39
N GLY A 4 6.87 13.20 -15.98
CA GLY A 4 5.66 13.29 -15.17
C GLY A 4 5.32 11.97 -14.48
N PRO A 5 4.44 12.00 -13.45
CA PRO A 5 4.03 10.77 -12.78
C PRO A 5 3.17 9.90 -13.72
N GLY A 6 3.46 8.61 -13.76
CA GLY A 6 2.54 7.60 -14.28
C GLY A 6 1.58 7.13 -13.20
N GLY A 7 0.37 6.70 -13.57
CA GLY A 7 -0.59 6.23 -12.57
C GLY A 7 -2.01 6.12 -13.10
N ASP A 8 -2.96 6.16 -12.16
CA ASP A 8 -4.38 6.22 -12.44
C ASP A 8 -4.86 7.68 -12.39
N PRO A 9 -5.44 8.23 -13.47
CA PRO A 9 -5.81 9.65 -13.54
C PRO A 9 -7.01 10.02 -12.66
N ILE A 10 -7.79 9.05 -12.18
CA ILE A 10 -8.91 9.29 -11.26
C ILE A 10 -8.37 9.44 -9.84
N ARG A 11 -7.44 8.56 -9.44
CA ARG A 11 -6.79 8.63 -8.12
C ARG A 11 -5.76 9.75 -8.03
N ASN A 12 -5.02 10.01 -9.10
CA ASN A 12 -4.04 11.08 -9.20
C ASN A 12 -4.19 11.87 -10.52
N PRO A 13 -4.94 12.98 -10.50
CA PRO A 13 -5.09 13.85 -11.67
C PRO A 13 -3.78 14.44 -12.23
N ASP A 14 -2.70 14.50 -11.43
CA ASP A 14 -1.40 15.04 -11.87
C ASP A 14 -0.69 14.17 -12.91
N VAL A 15 -1.20 12.96 -13.15
CA VAL A 15 -0.80 12.09 -14.28
C VAL A 15 -1.16 12.73 -15.63
N LEU A 16 -2.07 13.71 -15.64
CA LEU A 16 -2.45 14.47 -16.82
C LEU A 16 -1.71 15.83 -16.90
N PRO A 17 -1.54 16.40 -18.10
CA PRO A 17 -1.85 15.81 -19.41
C PRO A 17 -0.89 14.67 -19.78
N THR A 18 -1.31 13.84 -20.72
CA THR A 18 -0.47 12.79 -21.32
C THR A 18 0.61 13.40 -22.23
N GLY A 19 1.51 12.56 -22.77
CA GLY A 19 2.63 13.02 -23.62
C GLY A 19 3.92 13.35 -22.85
N LYS A 20 3.96 13.05 -21.55
CA LYS A 20 5.15 13.13 -20.69
C LYS A 20 5.94 11.82 -20.68
N ASN A 21 7.23 11.92 -20.37
CA ASN A 21 8.08 10.78 -20.08
C ASN A 21 7.74 10.28 -18.66
N MET A 22 6.84 9.30 -18.58
CA MET A 22 6.31 8.84 -17.31
C MET A 22 7.37 8.19 -16.42
N HIS A 23 7.28 8.44 -15.12
CA HIS A 23 8.04 7.74 -14.09
C HIS A 23 7.11 7.16 -13.03
N ALA A 24 7.63 6.24 -12.23
CA ALA A 24 6.96 5.71 -11.05
C ALA A 24 7.03 6.73 -9.90
N LEU A 25 7.55 6.30 -8.75
CA LEU A 25 7.72 7.10 -7.54
C LEU A 25 9.02 6.72 -6.82
N ASP A 26 9.43 7.49 -5.82
CA ASP A 26 10.49 7.08 -4.89
C ASP A 26 10.04 5.85 -4.09
N PRO A 27 10.72 4.70 -4.16
CA PRO A 27 10.31 3.50 -3.42
C PRO A 27 10.26 3.70 -1.90
N ASN A 28 10.96 4.70 -1.35
CA ASN A 28 10.89 5.01 0.08
C ASN A 28 9.69 5.89 0.46
N SER A 29 8.88 6.35 -0.49
CA SER A 29 7.69 7.15 -0.19
C SER A 29 6.44 6.30 0.06
N ILE A 30 6.53 4.98 -0.12
CA ILE A 30 5.44 4.03 0.07
C ILE A 30 5.77 3.00 1.16
N PRO A 31 4.76 2.43 1.83
CA PRO A 31 3.36 2.85 1.81
C PRO A 31 3.15 4.19 2.53
N THR A 32 2.29 5.04 1.96
CA THR A 32 1.89 6.30 2.60
C THR A 32 0.97 6.04 3.79
N LYS A 33 0.84 7.00 4.71
CA LYS A 33 -0.11 6.90 5.83
C LYS A 33 -1.55 6.60 5.36
N ALA A 34 -2.02 7.28 4.32
CA ALA A 34 -3.35 7.03 3.76
C ALA A 34 -3.49 5.62 3.18
N ALA A 35 -2.45 5.09 2.54
CA ALA A 35 -2.44 3.72 2.04
C ALA A 35 -2.48 2.70 3.19
N VAL A 36 -1.79 2.97 4.30
CA VAL A 36 -1.82 2.14 5.51
C VAL A 36 -3.22 2.16 6.15
N ASP A 37 -3.80 3.34 6.34
CA ASP A 37 -5.14 3.48 6.93
C ASP A 37 -6.19 2.72 6.09
N MET A 38 -6.12 2.82 4.76
CA MET A 38 -7.00 2.06 3.85
C MET A 38 -6.72 0.56 3.89
N ALA A 39 -5.46 0.14 4.01
CA ALA A 39 -5.09 -1.26 4.08
C ALA A 39 -5.70 -1.96 5.29
N PHE A 40 -5.71 -1.33 6.47
CA PHE A 40 -6.37 -1.90 7.66
C PHE A 40 -7.86 -2.15 7.41
N ILE A 41 -8.58 -1.19 6.81
CA ILE A 41 -10.01 -1.36 6.47
C ILE A 41 -10.23 -2.55 5.53
N VAL A 42 -9.35 -2.72 4.54
CA VAL A 42 -9.45 -3.82 3.57
C VAL A 42 -9.13 -5.16 4.23
N VAL A 43 -8.09 -5.23 5.06
CA VAL A 43 -7.69 -6.43 5.79
C VAL A 43 -8.76 -6.85 6.78
N ASP A 44 -9.32 -5.92 7.55
CA ASP A 44 -10.41 -6.20 8.50
C ASP A 44 -11.62 -6.80 7.77
N ARG A 45 -12.04 -6.21 6.65
CA ARG A 45 -13.14 -6.73 5.83
C ARG A 45 -12.84 -8.11 5.24
N LEU A 46 -11.60 -8.34 4.81
CA LEU A 46 -11.16 -9.64 4.30
C LEU A 46 -11.27 -10.70 5.40
N LEU A 47 -10.70 -10.41 6.57
CA LEU A 47 -10.69 -11.31 7.73
C LEU A 47 -12.11 -11.56 8.27
N GLU A 48 -12.96 -10.54 8.36
CA GLU A 48 -14.38 -10.67 8.68
C GLU A 48 -15.12 -11.58 7.69
N GLY A 49 -14.82 -11.44 6.40
CA GLY A 49 -15.39 -12.26 5.34
C GLY A 49 -14.98 -13.73 5.44
N LEU A 50 -13.73 -13.99 5.81
CA LEU A 50 -13.18 -15.33 5.98
C LEU A 50 -13.65 -15.99 7.28
N ALA A 51 -13.73 -15.25 8.38
CA ALA A 51 -14.25 -15.74 9.66
C ALA A 51 -15.73 -16.17 9.58
N LYS A 52 -16.52 -15.62 8.65
CA LYS A 52 -17.89 -16.12 8.40
C LYS A 52 -17.93 -17.54 7.82
N GLN A 53 -16.81 -18.03 7.30
CA GLN A 53 -16.68 -19.36 6.70
C GLN A 53 -16.09 -20.39 7.68
N GLY A 54 -15.73 -19.98 8.90
CA GLY A 54 -15.14 -20.83 9.93
C GLY A 54 -14.14 -20.07 10.80
N GLU A 55 -12.95 -20.61 10.95
CA GLU A 55 -11.87 -19.97 11.70
C GLU A 55 -11.07 -19.01 10.80
N TYR A 56 -10.27 -18.13 11.42
CA TYR A 56 -9.34 -17.30 10.67
C TYR A 56 -8.35 -18.18 9.89
N PRO A 57 -7.96 -17.79 8.66
CA PRO A 57 -6.95 -18.52 7.92
C PRO A 57 -5.61 -18.43 8.64
N GLU A 58 -4.90 -19.56 8.77
CA GLU A 58 -3.52 -19.57 9.25
C GLU A 58 -2.54 -18.95 8.24
N SER A 59 -2.90 -18.94 6.95
CA SER A 59 -2.08 -18.40 5.88
C SER A 59 -2.92 -17.83 4.74
N ILE A 60 -2.46 -16.71 4.19
CA ILE A 60 -3.04 -16.04 3.02
C ILE A 60 -1.93 -15.89 1.98
N ALA A 61 -2.10 -16.52 0.82
CA ALA A 61 -1.23 -16.29 -0.32
C ALA A 61 -1.56 -14.94 -0.97
N PHE A 62 -0.54 -14.10 -1.19
CA PHE A 62 -0.71 -12.74 -1.71
C PHE A 62 0.18 -12.51 -2.93
N THR A 63 -0.28 -11.69 -3.88
CA THR A 63 0.53 -11.25 -5.04
C THR A 63 0.68 -9.73 -4.99
N LEU A 64 1.93 -9.26 -5.04
CA LEU A 64 2.25 -7.83 -5.06
C LEU A 64 2.68 -7.43 -6.48
N TRP A 65 1.99 -6.45 -7.09
CA TRP A 65 2.41 -5.88 -8.37
C TRP A 65 2.96 -4.46 -8.18
N GLY A 66 4.02 -4.13 -8.91
CA GLY A 66 4.56 -2.77 -8.90
C GLY A 66 3.53 -1.74 -9.39
N THR A 67 2.71 -2.09 -10.38
CA THR A 67 1.74 -1.19 -10.99
C THR A 67 0.64 -0.74 -10.03
N ASP A 68 0.09 -1.63 -9.20
CA ASP A 68 -0.93 -1.24 -8.22
C ASP A 68 -0.32 -0.45 -7.06
N ASN A 69 0.88 -0.83 -6.60
CA ASN A 69 1.57 -0.13 -5.52
C ASN A 69 1.97 1.30 -5.92
N ILE A 70 2.36 1.52 -7.18
CA ILE A 70 2.60 2.88 -7.72
C ILE A 70 1.30 3.69 -7.72
N LYS A 71 0.18 3.11 -8.17
CA LYS A 71 -1.11 3.81 -8.30
C LYS A 71 -1.81 4.10 -6.97
N THR A 72 -1.53 3.28 -5.96
CA THR A 72 -2.18 3.35 -4.64
C THR A 72 -1.24 3.86 -3.55
N TYR A 73 -0.01 4.20 -3.91
CA TYR A 73 1.04 4.56 -2.96
C TYR A 73 1.25 3.50 -1.87
N GLY A 74 1.18 2.22 -2.26
CA GLY A 74 1.51 1.07 -1.42
C GLY A 74 0.34 0.42 -0.67
N GLU A 75 -0.92 0.54 -1.10
CA GLU A 75 -2.06 -0.06 -0.36
C GLU A 75 -1.92 -1.59 -0.22
N SER A 76 -1.58 -2.31 -1.30
CA SER A 76 -1.46 -3.78 -1.25
C SER A 76 -0.24 -4.23 -0.45
N LEU A 77 0.88 -3.50 -0.53
CA LEU A 77 2.02 -3.69 0.36
C LEU A 77 1.64 -3.50 1.83
N ALA A 78 0.88 -2.45 2.15
CA ALA A 78 0.41 -2.18 3.50
C ALA A 78 -0.57 -3.25 4.01
N GLN A 79 -1.39 -3.86 3.14
CA GLN A 79 -2.26 -4.98 3.51
C GLN A 79 -1.45 -6.19 3.98
N VAL A 80 -0.36 -6.52 3.28
CA VAL A 80 0.55 -7.60 3.70
C VAL A 80 1.18 -7.29 5.06
N LEU A 81 1.65 -6.04 5.27
CA LEU A 81 2.20 -5.64 6.57
C LEU A 81 1.15 -5.76 7.69
N ALA A 82 -0.08 -5.31 7.45
CA ALA A 82 -1.16 -5.41 8.43
C ALA A 82 -1.51 -6.86 8.77
N LEU A 83 -1.56 -7.76 7.77
CA LEU A 83 -1.84 -9.19 7.97
C LEU A 83 -0.82 -9.88 8.89
N VAL A 84 0.43 -9.42 8.90
CA VAL A 84 1.49 -9.95 9.77
C VAL A 84 1.70 -9.11 11.04
N GLY A 85 0.80 -8.18 11.33
CA GLY A 85 0.87 -7.33 12.52
C GLY A 85 2.08 -6.40 12.51
N VAL A 86 2.42 -5.81 11.36
CA VAL A 86 3.55 -4.91 11.18
C VAL A 86 3.07 -3.55 10.70
N ARG A 87 3.68 -2.47 11.22
CA ARG A 87 3.48 -1.10 10.73
C ARG A 87 4.76 -0.51 10.11
N PRO A 88 4.67 0.20 8.99
CA PRO A 88 5.77 0.99 8.45
C PRO A 88 6.06 2.22 9.31
N VAL A 89 7.34 2.55 9.49
CA VAL A 89 7.79 3.70 10.28
C VAL A 89 8.65 4.62 9.40
N PRO A 90 8.13 5.79 9.02
CA PRO A 90 8.92 6.77 8.28
C PRO A 90 9.98 7.42 9.18
N ASP A 91 11.13 7.75 8.61
CA ASP A 91 12.12 8.59 9.27
C ASP A 91 11.68 10.07 9.32
N SER A 92 12.51 10.93 9.89
CA SER A 92 12.22 12.38 10.00
C SER A 92 12.06 13.10 8.67
N LEU A 93 12.50 12.50 7.56
CA LEU A 93 12.34 13.02 6.20
C LEU A 93 11.12 12.41 5.48
N GLY A 94 10.38 11.52 6.14
CA GLY A 94 9.22 10.83 5.58
C GLY A 94 9.56 9.56 4.81
N ARG A 95 10.83 9.11 4.79
CA ARG A 95 11.22 7.89 4.08
C ARG A 95 10.85 6.66 4.90
N VAL A 96 10.05 5.78 4.33
CA VAL A 96 9.69 4.49 4.91
C VAL A 96 10.82 3.51 4.69
N ASN A 97 11.72 3.41 5.67
CA ASN A 97 12.88 2.51 5.64
C ASN A 97 12.95 1.60 6.87
N LYS A 98 11.92 1.64 7.73
CA LYS A 98 11.80 0.82 8.93
C LYS A 98 10.38 0.28 9.05
N VAL A 99 10.26 -0.80 9.80
CA VAL A 99 9.00 -1.42 10.19
C VAL A 99 9.07 -1.81 11.66
N GLU A 100 7.91 -1.86 12.31
CA GLU A 100 7.78 -2.28 13.72
C GLU A 100 6.63 -3.28 13.86
N LEU A 101 6.79 -4.22 14.78
CA LEU A 101 5.70 -5.11 15.18
C LEU A 101 4.65 -4.33 15.97
N ILE A 102 3.38 -4.67 15.72
CA ILE A 102 2.22 -4.22 16.46
C ILE A 102 1.98 -5.27 17.58
N PRO A 103 1.94 -4.87 18.85
CA PRO A 103 1.60 -5.78 19.95
C PRO A 103 0.21 -6.42 19.76
N LEU A 104 0.03 -7.64 20.27
CA LEU A 104 -1.26 -8.34 20.28
C LEU A 104 -2.19 -7.92 21.43
N GLU A 105 -1.66 -7.11 22.36
CA GLU A 105 -2.28 -6.70 23.62
C GLU A 105 -3.19 -5.47 23.47
#